data_AF-A0A3D0D1U6-F1
#
_entry.id   AF-A0A3D0D1U6-F1
#
_cell.length_a   1.000
_cell.length_b   1.000
_cell.length_c   1.000
_cell.angle_alpha   90.00
_cell.angle_beta   90.00
_cell.angle_gamma   90.00
#
_symmetry.space_group_name_H-M   'P 1'
#
loop_
_entity.id
_entity.type
_entity.pdbx_description
1 polymer ?
#
loop_
_entity_poly.entity_id
_entity_poly.type
_entity_poly.pdbx_seq_one_letter_code
_entity_poly.pdbx_strand_id
1 'polypeptide(L)'
;MYAADRGYAPGGWGYDQGYIDSVVRPIAHNGTVPAEVFHTVRGAINATGYLTYRFDVPAGVYRVTLLFAELIDYAKPGARPFNVYIEGQKVLDHFDVAATAKTLYGGSGLGDALPKSFNTPVTDGVLEIRFETLSSEYAAQINGLYVEKVGN
;
A
#
# COMPACT_ATOMS: atom_id res chain seq x y z
N MET A 1 -12.80 11.23 -0.22
CA MET A 1 -13.31 10.45 0.91
C MET A 1 -12.82 9.01 0.73
N TYR A 2 -12.31 8.37 1.79
CA TYR A 2 -11.85 6.97 1.72
C TYR A 2 -13.05 6.03 1.85
N ALA A 3 -13.10 5.00 1.01
CA ALA A 3 -14.08 3.93 1.12
C ALA A 3 -13.48 2.77 1.92
N ALA A 4 -14.33 1.99 2.59
CA ALA A 4 -13.90 0.75 3.22
C ALA A 4 -13.35 -0.21 2.16
N ASP A 5 -12.24 -0.87 2.48
CA ASP A 5 -11.61 -1.83 1.61
C ASP A 5 -12.51 -3.06 1.36
N ARG A 6 -12.41 -3.66 0.17
CA ARG A 6 -13.30 -4.74 -0.28
C ARG A 6 -12.63 -5.65 -1.29
N GLY A 7 -13.12 -6.89 -1.37
CA GLY A 7 -12.73 -7.82 -2.42
C GLY A 7 -13.09 -7.27 -3.80
N TYR A 8 -12.23 -7.54 -4.78
CA TYR A 8 -12.47 -7.19 -6.17
C TYR A 8 -13.77 -7.85 -6.68
N ALA A 9 -14.53 -7.09 -7.45
CA ALA A 9 -15.68 -7.59 -8.18
C ALA A 9 -15.73 -6.94 -9.57
N PRO A 10 -16.14 -7.67 -10.62
CA PRO A 10 -16.23 -7.13 -11.97
C PRO A 10 -17.08 -5.87 -12.06
N GLY A 11 -16.65 -4.91 -12.89
CA GLY A 11 -17.20 -3.56 -13.00
C GLY A 11 -16.86 -2.65 -11.83
N GLY A 12 -15.88 -3.02 -11.00
CA GLY A 12 -15.57 -2.33 -9.75
C GLY A 12 -14.10 -2.37 -9.40
N TRP A 13 -13.81 -2.44 -8.10
CA TRP A 13 -12.45 -2.43 -7.59
C TRP A 13 -12.34 -3.27 -6.33
N GLY A 14 -11.10 -3.62 -5.97
CA GLY A 14 -10.80 -4.28 -4.71
C GLY A 14 -9.51 -5.07 -4.75
N TYR A 15 -9.24 -5.75 -3.63
CA TYR A 15 -8.14 -6.71 -3.52
C TYR A 15 -8.57 -8.10 -3.99
N ASP A 16 -7.62 -8.90 -4.48
CA ASP A 16 -7.88 -10.31 -4.78
C ASP A 16 -7.92 -11.16 -3.50
N GLN A 17 -6.84 -11.09 -2.73
CA GLN A 17 -6.60 -11.90 -1.54
C GLN A 17 -5.62 -11.20 -0.60
N GLY A 18 -5.65 -11.52 0.69
CA GLY A 18 -4.74 -10.93 1.67
C GLY A 18 -5.23 -11.11 3.10
N TYR A 19 -4.31 -11.01 4.07
CA TYR A 19 -4.70 -10.88 5.47
C TYR A 19 -5.05 -9.43 5.78
N ILE A 20 -5.78 -9.24 6.88
CA ILE A 20 -6.05 -7.94 7.47
C ILE A 20 -5.45 -7.96 8.87
N ASP A 21 -4.79 -6.87 9.25
CA ASP A 21 -4.41 -6.62 10.64
C ASP A 21 -4.80 -5.18 11.02
N SER A 22 -4.92 -4.91 12.31
CA SER A 22 -5.36 -3.61 12.82
C SER A 22 -4.77 -3.30 14.17
N VAL A 23 -4.56 -2.01 14.42
CA VAL A 23 -4.12 -1.49 15.71
C VAL A 23 -5.08 -0.42 16.21
N VAL A 24 -5.27 -0.36 17.53
CA VAL A 24 -6.11 0.65 18.17
C VAL A 24 -5.33 1.89 18.62
N ARG A 25 -3.99 1.82 18.58
CA ARG A 25 -3.13 2.94 18.94
C ARG A 25 -3.05 3.95 17.80
N PRO A 26 -2.96 5.26 18.10
CA PRO A 26 -2.71 6.27 17.08
C PRO A 26 -1.36 6.01 16.43
N ILE A 27 -1.33 6.05 15.10
CA ILE A 27 -0.09 6.11 14.34
C ILE A 27 0.18 7.56 14.02
N ALA A 28 1.34 8.05 14.45
CA ALA A 28 1.73 9.41 14.14
C ALA A 28 1.82 9.59 12.61
N HIS A 29 1.24 10.67 12.10
CA HIS A 29 1.20 11.01 10.68
C HIS A 29 1.24 12.53 10.53
N ASN A 30 1.58 13.02 9.33
CA ASN A 30 1.73 14.46 9.04
C ASN A 30 0.40 15.25 8.95
N GLY A 31 -0.74 14.64 9.30
CA GLY A 31 -2.06 15.27 9.26
C GLY A 31 -2.72 15.38 7.87
N THR A 32 -2.05 15.02 6.77
CA THR A 32 -2.59 15.19 5.40
C THR A 32 -3.53 14.05 4.95
N VAL A 33 -3.44 12.91 5.61
CA VAL A 33 -4.31 11.73 5.42
C VAL A 33 -5.02 11.46 6.74
N PRO A 34 -6.34 11.14 6.74
CA PRO A 34 -7.05 10.80 7.97
C PRO A 34 -6.40 9.63 8.72
N ALA A 35 -6.29 9.76 10.04
CA ALA A 35 -5.57 8.81 10.89
C ALA A 35 -6.12 7.36 10.78
N GLU A 36 -7.42 7.23 10.56
CA GLU A 36 -8.11 5.95 10.44
C GLU A 36 -7.57 5.06 9.31
N VAL A 37 -7.00 5.67 8.25
CA VAL A 37 -6.38 4.92 7.15
C VAL A 37 -5.19 4.09 7.65
N PHE A 38 -4.48 4.59 8.67
CA PHE A 38 -3.28 3.93 9.20
C PHE A 38 -3.60 2.92 10.32
N HIS A 39 -4.84 2.84 10.79
CA HIS A 39 -5.21 1.87 11.85
C HIS A 39 -5.41 0.45 11.33
N THR A 40 -5.53 0.28 10.01
CA THR A 40 -5.68 -1.03 9.37
C THR A 40 -4.60 -1.23 8.33
N VAL A 41 -4.27 -2.49 8.07
CA VAL A 41 -3.38 -2.89 6.99
C VAL A 41 -3.95 -4.10 6.26
N ARG A 42 -3.70 -4.16 4.97
CA ARG A 42 -3.80 -5.39 4.19
C ARG A 42 -2.41 -5.83 3.78
N GLY A 43 -2.14 -7.13 3.90
CA GLY A 43 -0.91 -7.69 3.36
C GLY A 43 -1.11 -8.99 2.60
N ALA A 44 -0.06 -9.41 1.89
CA ALA A 44 -0.04 -10.67 1.16
C ALA A 44 -0.21 -11.86 2.13
N ILE A 45 -0.87 -12.94 1.68
CA ILE A 45 -1.23 -14.08 2.54
C ILE A 45 -0.01 -14.78 3.15
N ASN A 46 1.16 -14.71 2.51
CA ASN A 46 2.37 -15.31 3.03
C ASN A 46 3.63 -14.56 2.57
N ALA A 47 4.76 -14.93 3.17
CA ALA A 47 6.07 -14.34 2.98
C ALA A 47 6.63 -14.49 1.54
N THR A 48 6.05 -15.36 0.71
CA THR A 48 6.42 -15.52 -0.71
C THR A 48 5.28 -15.12 -1.65
N GLY A 49 4.24 -14.48 -1.11
CA GLY A 49 2.99 -14.23 -1.77
C GLY A 49 2.90 -12.83 -2.35
N TYR A 50 1.84 -12.63 -3.12
CA TYR A 50 1.48 -11.36 -3.71
C TYR A 50 0.16 -10.87 -3.13
N LEU A 51 0.04 -9.55 -2.98
CA LEU A 51 -1.22 -8.84 -2.82
C LEU A 51 -1.46 -8.07 -4.11
N THR A 52 -2.67 -8.18 -4.67
CA THR A 52 -3.05 -7.46 -5.89
C THR A 52 -4.32 -6.68 -5.64
N TYR A 53 -4.34 -5.43 -6.10
CA TYR A 53 -5.52 -4.60 -6.25
C TYR A 53 -5.83 -4.40 -7.74
N ARG A 54 -7.12 -4.42 -8.08
CA ARG A 54 -7.62 -4.09 -9.41
C ARG A 54 -8.68 -3.01 -9.35
N PHE A 55 -8.72 -2.16 -10.37
CA PHE A 55 -9.76 -1.17 -10.61
C PHE A 55 -10.17 -1.26 -12.08
N ASP A 56 -11.43 -1.64 -12.33
CA ASP A 56 -12.00 -1.58 -13.68
C ASP A 56 -12.28 -0.10 -13.99
N VAL A 57 -11.47 0.49 -14.85
CA VAL A 57 -11.47 1.92 -15.14
C VAL A 57 -11.25 2.16 -16.64
N PRO A 58 -11.85 3.20 -17.26
CA PRO A 58 -11.59 3.50 -18.66
C PRO A 58 -10.10 3.76 -18.92
N ALA A 59 -9.66 3.50 -20.15
CA ALA A 59 -8.31 3.87 -20.57
C ALA A 59 -8.00 5.37 -20.31
N GLY A 60 -6.76 5.62 -19.95
CA GLY A 60 -6.23 6.96 -19.65
C GLY A 60 -5.06 6.93 -18.69
N VAL A 61 -4.60 8.11 -18.26
CA VAL A 61 -3.49 8.23 -17.32
C VAL A 61 -4.04 8.40 -15.91
N TYR A 62 -3.56 7.56 -14.99
CA TYR A 62 -3.95 7.56 -13.59
C TYR A 62 -2.78 7.90 -12.69
N ARG A 63 -3.04 8.73 -11.68
CA ARG A 63 -2.18 8.89 -10.52
C ARG A 63 -2.62 7.88 -9.45
N VAL A 64 -1.68 7.04 -9.04
CA VAL A 64 -1.83 6.07 -7.96
C VAL A 64 -1.00 6.54 -6.78
N THR A 65 -1.64 6.77 -5.64
CA THR A 65 -0.99 7.12 -4.39
C THR A 65 -1.11 5.96 -3.42
N LEU A 66 0.02 5.44 -2.94
CA LEU A 66 0.11 4.35 -1.99
C LEU A 66 0.46 4.89 -0.61
N LEU A 67 -0.23 4.40 0.43
CA LEU A 67 -0.11 4.89 1.80
C LEU A 67 0.41 3.76 2.69
N PHE A 68 1.54 4.00 3.34
CA PHE A 68 2.23 3.02 4.16
C PHE A 68 2.48 3.55 5.57
N ALA A 69 2.30 2.69 6.55
CA ALA A 69 2.70 2.83 7.92
C ALA A 69 3.04 1.43 8.45
N GLU A 70 4.05 1.35 9.31
CA GLU A 70 4.38 0.11 9.99
C GLU A 70 3.53 -0.01 11.27
N LEU A 71 2.75 -1.08 11.39
CA LEU A 71 1.89 -1.29 12.55
C LEU A 71 2.63 -1.97 13.72
N ILE A 72 3.75 -2.63 13.41
CA ILE A 72 4.53 -3.44 14.37
C ILE A 72 5.66 -2.58 14.95
N ASP A 73 5.55 -2.21 16.23
CA ASP A 73 6.52 -1.33 16.92
C ASP A 73 7.95 -1.88 16.97
N TYR A 74 8.13 -3.20 16.80
CA TYR A 74 9.43 -3.87 16.84
C TYR A 74 9.87 -4.38 15.46
N ALA A 75 9.18 -3.99 14.37
CA ALA A 75 9.67 -4.25 13.03
C ALA A 75 11.01 -3.55 12.83
N LYS A 76 12.02 -4.31 12.43
CA LYS A 76 13.37 -3.78 12.17
C LYS A 76 13.48 -3.44 10.68
N PRO A 77 14.29 -2.44 10.32
CA PRO A 77 14.74 -2.30 8.94
C PRO A 77 15.25 -3.66 8.40
N GLY A 78 14.77 -4.06 7.23
CA GLY A 78 15.05 -5.34 6.58
C GLY A 78 14.05 -6.45 6.89
N ALA A 79 13.09 -6.26 7.83
CA ALA A 79 12.15 -7.30 8.21
C ALA A 79 11.08 -7.57 7.12
N ARG A 80 10.73 -6.55 6.33
CA ARG A 80 9.69 -6.64 5.29
C ARG A 80 10.04 -5.83 4.04
N PRO A 81 11.13 -6.16 3.32
CA PRO A 81 11.30 -5.68 1.96
C PRO A 81 10.23 -6.26 1.02
N PHE A 82 9.69 -5.43 0.14
CA PHE A 82 8.79 -5.84 -0.94
C PHE A 82 8.93 -4.96 -2.19
N ASN A 83 8.57 -5.49 -3.35
CA ASN A 83 8.42 -4.69 -4.56
C ASN A 83 6.97 -4.22 -4.72
N VAL A 84 6.78 -3.09 -5.40
CA VAL A 84 5.47 -2.69 -5.90
C VAL A 84 5.52 -2.51 -7.41
N TYR A 85 4.54 -3.09 -8.09
CA TYR A 85 4.31 -2.97 -9.51
C TYR A 85 2.98 -2.27 -9.76
N ILE A 86 2.94 -1.39 -10.75
CA ILE A 86 1.72 -0.75 -11.26
C ILE A 86 1.73 -0.96 -12.78
N GLU A 87 0.67 -1.54 -13.34
CA GLU A 87 0.59 -1.89 -14.77
C GLU A 87 1.81 -2.71 -15.24
N GLY A 88 2.25 -3.65 -14.39
CA GLY A 88 3.43 -4.50 -14.62
C GLY A 88 4.79 -3.79 -14.48
N GLN A 89 4.82 -2.46 -14.35
CA GLN A 89 6.06 -1.69 -14.15
C GLN A 89 6.43 -1.63 -12.68
N LYS A 90 7.68 -1.95 -12.33
CA LYS A 90 8.15 -1.84 -10.94
C LYS A 90 8.34 -0.37 -10.57
N VAL A 91 7.56 0.11 -9.60
CA VAL A 91 7.59 1.51 -9.13
C VAL A 91 8.28 1.68 -7.78
N LEU A 92 8.37 0.59 -7.00
CA LEU A 92 9.14 0.52 -5.77
C LEU A 92 9.94 -0.79 -5.78
N ASP A 93 11.25 -0.68 -5.57
CA ASP A 93 12.18 -1.81 -5.54
C ASP A 93 12.74 -1.97 -4.12
N HIS A 94 12.64 -3.19 -3.57
CA HIS A 94 13.07 -3.51 -2.20
C HIS A 94 12.58 -2.50 -1.14
N PHE A 95 11.34 -2.02 -1.29
CA PHE A 95 10.78 -1.03 -0.39
C PHE A 95 10.52 -1.65 0.98
N ASP A 96 11.00 -0.97 2.01
CA ASP A 96 10.85 -1.37 3.40
C ASP A 96 10.33 -0.17 4.19
N VAL A 97 9.13 -0.32 4.75
CA VAL A 97 8.46 0.75 5.50
C VAL A 97 9.22 1.08 6.78
N ALA A 98 9.74 0.08 7.50
CA ALA A 98 10.49 0.27 8.74
C ALA A 98 11.87 0.92 8.49
N ALA A 99 12.47 0.70 7.32
CA ALA A 99 13.71 1.38 6.91
C ALA A 99 13.46 2.82 6.40
N THR A 100 12.29 3.07 5.80
CA THR A 100 11.98 4.37 5.17
C THR A 100 11.33 5.35 6.14
N ALA A 101 10.45 4.89 7.02
CA ALA A 101 9.84 5.72 8.03
C ALA A 101 10.88 6.04 9.12
N LYS A 102 11.14 7.33 9.35
CA LYS A 102 12.05 7.80 10.41
C LYS A 102 11.58 7.48 11.83
N THR A 103 10.35 6.97 11.96
CA THR A 103 9.77 6.44 13.18
C THR A 103 9.63 4.94 12.91
N LEU A 104 10.36 4.06 13.58
CA LEU A 104 10.01 3.58 14.91
C LEU A 104 11.24 2.97 15.61
N TYR A 105 11.76 3.66 16.64
CA TYR A 105 12.38 3.11 17.86
C TYR A 105 12.35 4.22 18.93
N GLY A 106 11.37 4.18 19.85
CA GLY A 106 11.35 5.02 21.06
C GLY A 106 11.28 6.55 20.89
N GLY A 107 11.01 7.07 19.69
CA GLY A 107 10.89 8.51 19.43
C GLY A 107 9.46 8.92 19.11
N SER A 108 9.04 10.08 19.61
CA SER A 108 7.83 10.83 19.20
C SER A 108 7.93 11.39 17.78
N GLY A 109 8.76 10.79 16.93
CA GLY A 109 8.92 11.17 15.54
C GLY A 109 7.60 10.93 14.85
N LEU A 110 7.06 11.94 14.18
CA LEU A 110 5.88 11.79 13.35
C LEU A 110 6.18 10.66 12.36
N GLY A 111 5.43 9.56 12.46
CA GLY A 111 5.51 8.49 11.48
C GLY A 111 5.29 9.14 10.14
N ASP A 112 6.34 9.22 9.33
CA ASP A 112 6.20 9.68 7.97
C ASP A 112 5.48 8.57 7.22
N ALA A 113 4.16 8.51 7.39
CA ALA A 113 3.29 7.81 6.48
C ALA A 113 3.41 8.53 5.13
N LEU A 114 4.44 8.16 4.36
CA LEU A 114 4.79 8.83 3.12
C LEU A 114 3.85 8.33 2.02
N PRO A 115 2.99 9.19 1.46
CA PRO A 115 2.31 8.87 0.23
C PRO A 115 3.35 8.67 -0.88
N LYS A 116 3.30 7.55 -1.57
CA LYS A 116 4.11 7.29 -2.76
C LYS A 116 3.21 7.39 -3.98
N SER A 117 3.40 8.43 -4.78
CA SER A 117 2.55 8.74 -5.93
C SER A 117 3.25 8.45 -7.25
N PHE A 118 2.56 7.74 -8.14
CA PHE A 118 3.05 7.34 -9.46
C PHE A 118 1.98 7.62 -10.52
N ASN A 119 2.40 8.08 -11.69
CA ASN A 119 1.50 8.19 -12.84
C ASN A 119 1.70 6.97 -13.75
N THR A 120 0.62 6.36 -14.21
CA THR A 120 0.66 5.21 -15.12
C THR A 120 -0.43 5.34 -16.19
N PRO A 121 -0.17 4.95 -17.45
CA PRO A 121 -1.24 4.75 -18.43
C PRO A 121 -1.95 3.41 -18.16
N VAL A 122 -3.27 3.41 -18.29
CA VAL A 122 -4.13 2.21 -18.35
C VAL A 122 -4.67 2.10 -19.77
N THR A 123 -4.54 0.94 -20.39
CA THR A 123 -4.87 0.75 -21.81
C THR A 123 -5.90 -0.33 -22.09
N ASP A 124 -6.06 -1.28 -21.17
CA ASP A 124 -6.91 -2.46 -21.30
C ASP A 124 -8.22 -2.38 -20.50
N GLY A 125 -8.40 -1.27 -19.76
CA GLY A 125 -9.59 -1.05 -18.94
C GLY A 125 -9.44 -1.52 -17.49
N VAL A 126 -8.27 -1.98 -17.07
CA VAL A 126 -8.01 -2.43 -15.70
C VAL A 126 -6.70 -1.82 -15.21
N LEU A 127 -6.76 -1.09 -14.10
CA LEU A 127 -5.56 -0.71 -13.37
C LEU A 127 -5.18 -1.82 -12.38
N GLU A 128 -4.02 -2.45 -12.56
CA GLU A 128 -3.46 -3.45 -11.64
C GLU A 128 -2.32 -2.87 -10.80
N ILE A 129 -2.38 -3.10 -9.48
CA ILE A 129 -1.33 -2.78 -8.51
C ILE A 129 -0.95 -4.06 -7.77
N ARG A 130 0.31 -4.47 -7.84
CA ARG A 130 0.80 -5.71 -7.23
C ARG A 130 1.93 -5.45 -6.25
N PHE A 131 1.82 -6.01 -5.05
CA PHE A 131 2.84 -6.02 -4.01
C PHE A 131 3.45 -7.41 -3.96
N GLU A 132 4.77 -7.51 -4.12
CA GLU A 132 5.53 -8.76 -4.13
C GLU A 132 6.40 -8.83 -2.89
N THR A 133 6.17 -9.82 -2.04
CA THR A 133 6.99 -10.02 -0.83
C THR A 133 8.39 -10.52 -1.17
N LEU A 134 9.42 -9.95 -0.56
CA LEU A 134 10.82 -10.38 -0.69
C LEU A 134 11.45 -10.87 0.63
N SER A 135 10.66 -10.95 1.69
CA SER A 135 11.08 -11.39 3.03
C SER A 135 10.54 -12.78 3.33
N SER A 136 11.28 -13.61 4.07
CA SER A 136 10.76 -14.87 4.63
C SER A 136 10.09 -14.68 6.00
N GLU A 137 10.16 -13.49 6.60
CA GLU A 137 9.68 -13.21 7.95
C GLU A 137 8.29 -12.56 7.94
N TYR A 138 8.12 -11.48 7.16
CA TYR A 138 6.85 -10.73 7.09
C TYR A 138 6.43 -10.46 5.64
N ALA A 139 5.11 -10.57 5.39
CA ALA A 139 4.51 -10.35 4.08
C ALA A 139 4.37 -8.87 3.72
N ALA A 140 4.44 -8.52 2.42
CA ALA A 140 4.22 -7.17 1.90
C ALA A 140 2.88 -6.59 2.39
N GLN A 141 2.82 -5.25 2.57
CA GLN A 141 1.67 -4.60 3.21
C GLN A 141 1.34 -3.22 2.65
N ILE A 142 0.09 -2.78 2.84
CA ILE A 142 -0.41 -1.44 2.53
C ILE A 142 -1.55 -1.04 3.47
N ASN A 143 -1.63 0.24 3.84
CA ASN A 143 -2.67 0.78 4.72
C ASN A 143 -3.83 1.39 3.95
N GLY A 144 -3.53 2.03 2.83
CA GLY A 144 -4.53 2.59 1.94
C GLY A 144 -3.94 2.99 0.60
N LEU A 145 -4.81 3.27 -0.35
CA LEU A 145 -4.42 3.78 -1.66
C LEU A 145 -5.47 4.76 -2.17
N TYR A 146 -5.07 5.59 -3.13
CA TYR A 146 -5.92 6.50 -3.86
C TYR A 146 -5.59 6.42 -5.35
N VAL A 147 -6.63 6.42 -6.19
CA VAL A 147 -6.54 6.36 -7.65
C VAL A 147 -7.31 7.53 -8.24
N GLU A 148 -6.64 8.32 -9.08
CA GLU A 148 -7.20 9.51 -9.72
C GLU A 148 -6.89 9.48 -11.22
N LYS A 149 -7.92 9.66 -12.08
CA LYS A 149 -7.66 9.88 -13.51
C LYS A 149 -7.15 11.31 -13.69
N VAL A 150 -5.93 11.46 -14.23
CA VAL A 150 -5.26 12.76 -14.41
C VAL A 150 -5.08 13.15 -15.87
N GLY A 151 -5.39 12.23 -16.80
CA GLY A 151 -5.29 12.48 -18.24
C GLY A 151 -5.96 11.39 -19.07
N ASN A 152 -6.01 11.61 -20.38
CA ASN A 152 -6.39 10.61 -21.37
C ASN A 152 -5.16 9.99 -22.00
#